data_AF-A0A3M2CPF5-F1
#
_entry.id   AF-A0A3M2CPF5-F1
#
_cell.length_a   1.000
_cell.length_b   1.000
_cell.length_c   1.000
_cell.angle_alpha   90.00
_cell.angle_beta   90.00
_cell.angle_gamma   90.00
#
_symmetry.space_group_name_H-M   'P 1'
#
loop_
_entity.id
_entity.type
_entity.pdbx_description
1 polymer ?
#
loop_
_entity_poly.entity_id
_entity_poly.type
_entity_poly.pdbx_seq_one_letter_code
_entity_poly.pdbx_strand_id
1 'polypeptide(L)'
;MIELTRQDAPNGTVITAGVDLWGVSPSRLIEDGADLSALPEAPRIILRSRQTVDDAESSFASWSNAAWERFESLVTDASAALRAARPTAQLLLWPGPGSVLSDGVSTLSFARKHPGIGLIIEPAAWITPAMLRDAEDHLRRFAHALSLCESLEAVAISPVPGLDPAACENLLAPAIERAGAILR
;
A
#
# COMPACT_ATOMS: atom_id res chain seq x y z
N MET A 1 -16.65 -10.72 -4.14
CA MET A 1 -16.63 -11.13 -2.72
C MET A 1 -15.34 -10.59 -2.14
N ILE A 2 -15.41 -9.66 -1.20
CA ILE A 2 -14.23 -9.02 -0.61
C ILE A 2 -13.83 -9.86 0.60
N GLU A 3 -12.64 -10.45 0.58
CA GLU A 3 -12.09 -11.11 1.76
C GLU A 3 -11.55 -10.05 2.71
N LEU A 4 -12.27 -9.86 3.83
CA LEU A 4 -11.82 -9.05 4.95
C LEU A 4 -11.03 -9.94 5.91
N THR A 5 -9.71 -9.79 5.94
CA THR A 5 -8.84 -10.44 6.93
C THR A 5 -8.59 -9.46 8.07
N ARG A 6 -8.97 -9.84 9.29
CA ARG A 6 -8.67 -9.07 10.50
C ARG A 6 -7.31 -9.49 11.05
N GLN A 7 -6.44 -8.52 11.32
CA GLN A 7 -5.17 -8.74 12.01
C GLN A 7 -5.02 -7.70 13.12
N ASP A 8 -4.80 -8.14 14.36
CA ASP A 8 -4.55 -7.23 15.48
C ASP A 8 -3.07 -6.77 15.42
N ALA A 9 -2.83 -5.46 15.42
CA ALA A 9 -1.50 -4.85 15.39
C ALA A 9 -1.24 -4.01 16.66
N PRO A 10 0.02 -3.71 17.02
CA PRO A 10 0.35 -2.98 18.26
C PRO A 10 -0.33 -1.61 18.41
N ASN A 11 -0.72 -0.99 17.29
CA ASN A 11 -1.33 0.34 17.24
C ASN A 11 -2.83 0.29 16.86
N GLY A 12 -3.48 -0.87 16.95
CA GLY A 12 -4.90 -1.06 16.65
C GLY A 12 -5.19 -2.26 15.75
N THR A 13 -6.47 -2.55 15.49
CA THR A 13 -6.86 -3.61 14.57
C THR A 13 -6.76 -3.13 13.12
N VAL A 14 -6.07 -3.92 12.30
CA VAL A 14 -5.93 -3.76 10.87
C VAL A 14 -6.95 -4.65 10.17
N ILE A 15 -7.71 -4.10 9.23
CA ILE A 15 -8.62 -4.87 8.40
C ILE A 15 -8.07 -4.82 6.98
N THR A 16 -7.56 -5.94 6.52
CA THR A 16 -7.10 -6.08 5.14
C THR A 16 -8.28 -6.48 4.29
N ALA A 17 -8.67 -5.60 3.36
CA ALA A 17 -9.55 -5.96 2.28
C ALA A 17 -8.69 -6.28 1.05
N GLY A 18 -8.65 -7.55 0.66
CA GLY A 18 -8.12 -7.91 -0.65
C GLY A 18 -9.10 -7.43 -1.71
N VAL A 19 -8.82 -6.31 -2.38
CA VAL A 19 -9.67 -5.77 -3.44
C VAL A 19 -8.86 -5.65 -4.72
N ASP A 20 -9.27 -6.35 -5.77
CA ASP A 20 -8.76 -6.13 -7.11
C ASP A 20 -9.24 -4.76 -7.61
N LEU A 21 -8.33 -3.79 -7.63
CA LEU A 21 -8.58 -2.41 -8.06
C LEU A 21 -8.97 -2.28 -9.54
N TRP A 22 -8.95 -3.40 -10.29
CA TRP A 22 -9.28 -3.47 -11.71
C TRP A 22 -10.75 -3.79 -12.01
N GLY A 23 -11.52 -4.25 -11.02
CA GLY A 23 -12.90 -4.69 -11.25
C GLY A 23 -13.90 -4.39 -10.13
N VAL A 24 -13.43 -3.92 -8.97
CA VAL A 24 -14.30 -3.66 -7.82
C VAL A 24 -14.11 -2.21 -7.38
N SER A 25 -15.18 -1.42 -7.48
CA SER A 25 -15.20 -0.11 -6.85
C SER A 25 -15.03 -0.30 -5.34
N PRO A 26 -14.11 0.40 -4.66
CA PRO A 26 -14.08 0.47 -3.21
C PRO A 26 -15.39 1.01 -2.64
N SER A 27 -16.22 1.70 -3.43
CA SER A 27 -17.59 2.02 -3.00
C SER A 27 -18.39 0.75 -2.69
N ARG A 28 -18.07 -0.41 -3.29
CA ARG A 28 -18.64 -1.73 -2.92
C ARG A 28 -18.18 -2.26 -1.56
N LEU A 29 -17.04 -1.81 -1.00
CA LEU A 29 -16.71 -2.13 0.41
C LEU A 29 -17.78 -1.59 1.37
N ILE A 30 -18.44 -0.49 0.97
CA ILE A 30 -19.43 0.22 1.77
C ILE A 30 -20.85 -0.12 1.30
N GLU A 31 -21.07 -0.29 -0.02
CA GLU A 31 -22.37 -0.62 -0.61
C GLU A 31 -22.79 -2.09 -0.38
N ASP A 32 -21.86 -3.05 -0.30
CA ASP A 32 -22.19 -4.47 -0.01
C ASP A 32 -22.40 -4.75 1.50
N GLY A 33 -22.50 -3.70 2.33
CA GLY A 33 -22.92 -3.85 3.72
C GLY A 33 -21.88 -4.49 4.64
N ALA A 34 -20.58 -4.23 4.42
CA ALA A 34 -19.61 -4.49 5.46
C ALA A 34 -20.04 -3.71 6.71
N ASP A 35 -20.42 -4.42 7.77
CA ASP A 35 -20.86 -3.78 9.00
C ASP A 35 -19.68 -3.08 9.67
N LEU A 36 -19.49 -1.81 9.29
CA LEU A 36 -18.43 -0.97 9.82
C LEU A 36 -18.63 -0.70 11.32
N SER A 37 -19.81 -0.97 11.90
CA SER A 37 -20.09 -0.73 13.32
C SER A 37 -19.36 -1.71 14.25
N ALA A 38 -19.04 -2.91 13.77
CA ALA A 38 -18.26 -3.90 14.49
C ALA A 38 -16.75 -3.60 14.52
N LEU A 39 -16.30 -2.56 13.81
CA LEU A 39 -14.89 -2.19 13.72
C LEU A 39 -14.46 -1.31 14.91
N PRO A 40 -13.16 -1.33 15.30
CA PRO A 40 -12.65 -0.51 16.39
C PRO A 40 -12.80 0.98 16.13
N GLU A 41 -12.74 1.81 17.17
CA GLU A 41 -12.99 3.27 17.11
C GLU A 41 -12.33 3.98 15.92
N ALA A 42 -11.07 3.67 15.62
CA ALA A 42 -10.32 4.20 14.48
C ALA A 42 -9.78 3.07 13.58
N PRO A 43 -10.60 2.52 12.66
CA PRO A 43 -10.17 1.39 11.85
C PRO A 43 -9.25 1.83 10.71
N ARG A 44 -8.22 1.01 10.47
CA ARG A 44 -7.34 1.12 9.30
C ARG A 44 -7.79 0.11 8.26
N ILE A 45 -8.24 0.59 7.10
CA ILE A 45 -8.68 -0.23 5.97
C ILE A 45 -7.54 -0.29 4.96
N ILE A 46 -7.00 -1.48 4.71
CA ILE A 46 -5.95 -1.67 3.71
C ILE A 46 -6.56 -2.09 2.38
N LEU A 47 -6.25 -1.34 1.33
CA LEU A 47 -6.42 -1.75 -0.06
C LEU A 47 -5.07 -2.22 -0.59
N ARG A 48 -4.95 -3.53 -0.81
CA ARG A 48 -3.77 -4.08 -1.47
C ARG A 48 -3.98 -4.09 -2.97
N SER A 49 -3.12 -3.40 -3.70
CA SER A 49 -3.16 -3.52 -5.15
C SER A 49 -2.61 -4.87 -5.58
N ARG A 50 -3.39 -5.63 -6.33
CA ARG A 50 -2.96 -6.87 -6.97
C ARG A 50 -3.14 -6.76 -8.48
N GLN A 51 -2.19 -7.34 -9.21
CA GLN A 51 -2.32 -7.63 -10.61
C GLN A 51 -3.07 -8.98 -10.73
N THR A 52 -4.19 -9.02 -11.46
CA THR A 52 -4.81 -10.29 -11.85
C THR A 52 -3.96 -10.90 -12.96
N VAL A 53 -3.61 -12.17 -12.80
CA VAL A 53 -2.43 -12.84 -13.40
C VAL A 53 -2.48 -12.99 -14.94
N ASP A 54 -3.52 -12.56 -15.66
CA ASP A 54 -3.76 -13.07 -17.02
C ASP A 54 -3.80 -12.09 -18.20
N ASP A 55 -3.49 -10.79 -18.05
CA ASP A 55 -3.49 -9.89 -19.23
C ASP A 55 -2.18 -9.08 -19.36
N ALA A 56 -1.29 -9.52 -20.25
CA ALA A 56 -0.16 -8.71 -20.70
C ALA A 56 -0.62 -7.39 -21.36
N GLU A 57 -1.84 -7.35 -21.93
CA GLU A 57 -2.48 -6.12 -22.40
C GLU A 57 -2.90 -5.19 -21.25
N SER A 58 -3.29 -5.73 -20.08
CA SER A 58 -3.65 -4.95 -18.89
C SER A 58 -2.46 -4.25 -18.24
N SER A 59 -1.25 -4.79 -18.41
CA SER A 59 -0.02 -4.20 -17.85
C SER A 59 0.31 -2.85 -18.49
N PHE A 60 0.18 -2.71 -19.81
CA PHE A 60 0.34 -1.41 -20.49
C PHE A 60 -0.83 -0.47 -20.22
N ALA A 61 -2.06 -1.00 -20.12
CA ALA A 61 -3.22 -0.21 -19.75
C ALA A 61 -3.03 0.45 -18.37
N SER A 62 -2.37 -0.23 -17.43
CA SER A 62 -2.11 0.26 -16.08
C SER A 62 -1.18 1.48 -15.98
N TRP A 63 -0.40 1.73 -17.04
CA TRP A 63 0.52 2.87 -17.11
C TRP A 63 -0.03 4.03 -17.95
N SER A 64 -1.24 3.91 -18.49
CA SER A 64 -1.89 4.99 -19.21
C SER A 64 -2.37 6.10 -18.26
N ASN A 65 -2.42 7.35 -18.75
CA ASN A 65 -2.99 8.47 -18.00
C ASN A 65 -4.44 8.18 -17.56
N ALA A 66 -5.23 7.53 -18.42
CA ALA A 66 -6.61 7.16 -18.11
C ALA A 66 -6.70 6.16 -16.95
N ALA A 67 -5.76 5.20 -16.84
CA ALA A 67 -5.72 4.29 -15.70
C ALA A 67 -5.30 4.99 -14.42
N TRP A 68 -4.36 5.94 -14.50
CA TRP A 68 -3.98 6.80 -13.37
C TRP A 68 -5.15 7.64 -12.87
N GLU A 69 -5.86 8.34 -13.76
CA GLU A 69 -7.02 9.15 -13.40
C GLU A 69 -8.14 8.30 -12.77
N ARG A 70 -8.40 7.12 -13.35
CA ARG A 70 -9.38 6.18 -12.80
C ARG A 70 -8.96 5.68 -11.41
N PHE A 71 -7.69 5.33 -11.23
CA PHE A 71 -7.15 4.89 -9.95
C PHE A 71 -7.21 6.01 -8.89
N GLU A 72 -6.78 7.23 -9.23
CA GLU A 72 -6.82 8.38 -8.32
C GLU A 72 -8.28 8.64 -7.89
N SER A 73 -9.23 8.74 -8.83
CA SER A 73 -10.66 8.93 -8.52
C SER A 73 -11.19 7.83 -7.59
N LEU A 74 -10.90 6.58 -7.93
CA LEU A 74 -11.37 5.41 -7.20
C LEU A 74 -10.89 5.42 -5.74
N VAL A 75 -9.61 5.76 -5.52
CA VAL A 75 -9.04 5.81 -4.17
C VAL A 75 -9.52 7.04 -3.40
N THR A 76 -9.67 8.20 -4.05
CA THR A 76 -10.17 9.41 -3.38
C THR A 76 -11.64 9.25 -2.96
N ASP A 77 -12.46 8.65 -3.82
CA ASP A 77 -13.87 8.41 -3.53
C ASP A 77 -14.03 7.39 -2.39
N ALA A 78 -13.20 6.34 -2.40
CA ALA A 78 -13.12 5.37 -1.31
C ALA A 78 -12.80 6.03 0.04
N SER A 79 -11.77 6.88 0.05
CA SER A 79 -11.30 7.58 1.25
C SER A 79 -12.37 8.55 1.77
N ALA A 80 -13.03 9.29 0.88
CA ALA A 80 -14.11 10.19 1.23
C ALA A 80 -15.33 9.44 1.81
N ALA A 81 -15.75 8.36 1.16
CA ALA A 81 -16.89 7.55 1.62
C ALA A 81 -16.59 6.88 2.97
N LEU A 82 -15.37 6.37 3.17
CA LEU A 82 -14.95 5.77 4.44
C LEU A 82 -15.00 6.80 5.58
N ARG A 83 -14.50 8.02 5.35
CA ARG A 83 -14.54 9.10 6.34
C ARG A 83 -15.95 9.59 6.63
N ALA A 84 -16.82 9.65 5.62
CA ALA A 84 -18.22 10.02 5.79
C ALA A 84 -18.95 9.00 6.68
N ALA A 85 -18.68 7.70 6.50
CA ALA A 85 -19.24 6.64 7.33
C ALA A 85 -18.61 6.60 8.73
N ARG A 86 -17.30 6.88 8.83
CA ARG A 86 -16.54 6.83 10.08
C ARG A 86 -15.41 7.88 10.07
N PRO A 87 -15.59 9.05 10.72
CA PRO A 87 -14.65 10.17 10.63
C PRO A 87 -13.21 9.87 11.08
N THR A 88 -13.06 8.88 11.96
CA THR A 88 -11.78 8.40 12.53
C THR A 88 -11.12 7.29 11.71
N ALA A 89 -11.78 6.80 10.65
CA ALA A 89 -11.23 5.73 9.82
C ALA A 89 -10.18 6.27 8.84
N GLN A 90 -9.18 5.43 8.55
CA GLN A 90 -8.10 5.76 7.63
C GLN A 90 -8.01 4.71 6.52
N LEU A 91 -7.91 5.18 5.28
CA LEU A 91 -7.60 4.35 4.13
C LEU A 91 -6.08 4.22 3.97
N LEU A 92 -5.60 3.00 3.88
CA LEU A 92 -4.21 2.66 3.62
C LEU A 92 -4.11 1.95 2.26
N LEU A 93 -3.16 2.34 1.43
CA LEU A 93 -2.79 1.57 0.24
C LEU A 93 -1.58 0.72 0.53
N TRP A 94 -1.60 -0.52 0.04
CA TRP A 94 -0.42 -1.38 -0.03
C TRP A 94 -0.11 -1.66 -1.50
N PRO A 95 0.78 -0.85 -2.11
CA PRO A 95 1.17 -1.05 -3.50
C PRO A 95 1.90 -2.38 -3.70
N GLY A 96 1.69 -2.97 -4.88
CA GLY A 96 2.33 -4.22 -5.27
C GLY A 96 2.99 -4.11 -6.65
N PRO A 97 3.88 -5.06 -6.99
CA PRO A 97 4.45 -5.13 -8.33
C PRO A 97 3.34 -5.32 -9.36
N GLY A 98 3.46 -4.65 -10.52
CA GLY A 98 2.46 -4.72 -11.58
C GLY A 98 1.19 -3.89 -11.34
N SER A 99 1.17 -3.04 -10.32
CA SER A 99 0.09 -2.06 -10.08
C SER A 99 0.38 -0.68 -10.68
N VAL A 100 -0.62 0.21 -10.65
CA VAL A 100 -0.47 1.64 -10.98
C VAL A 100 0.64 2.28 -10.11
N LEU A 101 0.72 1.90 -8.84
CA LEU A 101 1.78 2.29 -7.91
C LEU A 101 2.88 1.22 -7.84
N SER A 102 3.55 0.94 -8.95
CA SER A 102 4.49 -0.20 -9.04
C SER A 102 5.92 0.10 -8.58
N ASP A 103 6.27 1.37 -8.39
CA ASP A 103 7.63 1.79 -8.04
C ASP A 103 7.65 2.92 -7.00
N GLY A 104 8.83 3.20 -6.45
CA GLY A 104 8.99 4.23 -5.43
C GLY A 104 8.70 5.66 -5.91
N VAL A 105 9.02 6.00 -7.16
CA VAL A 105 8.80 7.36 -7.69
C VAL A 105 7.30 7.63 -7.86
N SER A 106 6.58 6.71 -8.50
CA SER A 106 5.13 6.83 -8.69
C SER A 106 4.38 6.84 -7.35
N THR A 107 4.78 5.96 -6.43
CA THR A 107 4.19 5.87 -5.09
C THR A 107 4.40 7.13 -4.26
N LEU A 108 5.63 7.67 -4.21
CA LEU A 108 5.92 8.89 -3.45
C LEU A 108 5.28 10.13 -4.09
N SER A 109 5.14 10.16 -5.42
CA SER A 109 4.44 11.23 -6.12
C SER A 109 2.95 11.23 -5.80
N PHE A 110 2.32 10.05 -5.76
CA PHE A 110 0.94 9.89 -5.31
C PHE A 110 0.78 10.37 -3.85
N ALA A 111 1.65 9.94 -2.94
CA ALA A 111 1.61 10.32 -1.53
C ALA A 111 1.56 11.85 -1.33
N ARG A 112 2.41 12.57 -2.06
CA ARG A 112 2.48 14.05 -2.00
C ARG A 112 1.20 14.72 -2.46
N LYS A 113 0.50 14.16 -3.45
CA LYS A 113 -0.78 14.69 -3.94
C LYS A 113 -1.95 14.35 -3.01
N HIS A 114 -1.83 13.26 -2.26
CA HIS A 114 -2.93 12.68 -1.48
C HIS A 114 -2.54 12.43 0.00
N PRO A 115 -2.22 13.49 0.78
CA PRO A 115 -1.69 13.35 2.14
C PRO A 115 -2.67 12.68 3.12
N GLY A 116 -3.97 12.65 2.80
CA GLY A 116 -4.98 11.97 3.61
C GLY A 116 -5.08 10.46 3.40
N ILE A 117 -4.27 9.86 2.53
CA ILE A 117 -4.26 8.41 2.28
C ILE A 117 -2.93 7.88 2.78
N GLY A 118 -2.98 6.89 3.68
CA GLY A 118 -1.78 6.27 4.23
C GLY A 118 -1.21 5.20 3.31
N LEU A 119 0.05 4.85 3.51
CA LEU A 119 0.80 3.91 2.69
C LEU A 119 1.46 2.82 3.54
N ILE A 120 1.37 1.60 3.03
CA ILE A 120 2.12 0.43 3.48
C ILE A 120 3.07 0.08 2.35
N ILE A 121 4.37 0.23 2.59
CA ILE A 121 5.38 0.01 1.56
C ILE A 121 6.17 -1.25 1.85
N GLU A 122 6.38 -2.06 0.82
CA GLU A 122 7.25 -3.23 0.84
C GLU A 122 8.48 -2.95 -0.05
N PRO A 123 9.58 -2.38 0.48
CA PRO A 123 10.71 -1.95 -0.35
C PRO A 123 11.35 -3.09 -1.14
N ALA A 124 11.33 -4.30 -0.59
CA ALA A 124 11.80 -5.51 -1.25
C ALA A 124 11.04 -5.79 -2.56
N ALA A 125 9.75 -5.46 -2.63
CA ALA A 125 8.92 -5.66 -3.83
C ALA A 125 9.32 -4.72 -5.00
N TRP A 126 10.10 -3.67 -4.74
CA TRP A 126 10.65 -2.79 -5.77
C TRP A 126 12.01 -3.23 -6.29
N ILE A 127 12.63 -4.25 -5.68
CA ILE A 127 13.92 -4.79 -6.13
C ILE A 127 13.68 -5.70 -7.33
N THR A 128 14.09 -5.24 -8.51
CA THR A 128 14.07 -6.05 -9.73
C THR A 128 15.27 -7.00 -9.79
N PRO A 129 15.24 -8.07 -10.63
CA PRO A 129 16.38 -8.97 -10.78
C PRO A 129 17.69 -8.27 -11.16
N ALA A 130 17.63 -7.20 -11.96
CA ALA A 130 18.80 -6.42 -12.36
C ALA A 130 19.42 -5.61 -11.20
N MET A 131 18.64 -5.29 -10.17
CA MET A 131 19.06 -4.53 -9.00
C MET A 131 19.68 -5.40 -7.91
N LEU A 132 19.56 -6.73 -7.98
CA LEU A 132 20.00 -7.64 -6.92
C LEU A 132 21.50 -7.50 -6.59
N ARG A 133 22.33 -7.15 -7.58
CA ARG A 133 23.77 -6.93 -7.36
C ARG A 133 24.04 -5.79 -6.37
N ASP A 134 23.24 -4.73 -6.43
CA ASP A 134 23.38 -3.50 -5.65
C ASP A 134 22.17 -3.30 -4.71
N ALA A 135 21.52 -4.40 -4.30
CA ALA A 135 20.26 -4.36 -3.55
C ALA A 135 20.37 -3.58 -2.23
N GLU A 136 21.51 -3.67 -1.54
CA GLU A 136 21.73 -2.90 -0.31
C GLU A 136 21.68 -1.38 -0.56
N ASP A 137 22.32 -0.89 -1.63
CA ASP A 137 22.32 0.53 -1.98
C ASP A 137 20.89 0.98 -2.36
N HIS A 138 20.18 0.16 -3.14
CA HIS A 138 18.79 0.44 -3.48
C HIS A 138 17.89 0.51 -2.25
N LEU A 139 18.00 -0.44 -1.32
CA LEU A 139 17.22 -0.44 -0.07
C LEU A 139 17.55 0.77 0.80
N ARG A 140 18.82 1.20 0.90
CA ARG A 140 19.19 2.43 1.63
C ARG A 140 18.55 3.66 1.00
N ARG A 141 18.58 3.78 -0.32
CA ARG A 141 17.96 4.90 -1.04
C ARG A 141 16.43 4.92 -0.86
N PHE A 142 15.79 3.75 -0.90
CA PHE A 142 14.37 3.62 -0.61
C PHE A 142 14.06 4.01 0.83
N ALA A 143 14.83 3.52 1.80
CA ALA A 143 14.65 3.85 3.21
C ALA A 143 14.73 5.37 3.45
N HIS A 144 15.73 6.04 2.87
CA HIS A 144 15.87 7.49 2.95
C HIS A 144 14.70 8.24 2.29
N ALA A 145 14.24 7.79 1.12
CA ALA A 145 13.09 8.44 0.46
C ALA A 145 11.80 8.25 1.27
N LEU A 146 11.62 7.07 1.87
CA LEU A 146 10.46 6.70 2.68
C LEU A 146 10.46 7.39 4.04
N SER A 147 11.62 7.64 4.66
CA SER A 147 11.68 8.39 5.93
C SER A 147 11.19 9.83 5.79
N LEU A 148 11.13 10.36 4.56
CA LEU A 148 10.61 11.68 4.23
C LEU A 148 9.13 11.66 3.78
N CYS A 149 8.49 10.48 3.72
CA CYS A 149 7.12 10.34 3.27
C CYS A 149 6.15 10.54 4.44
N GLU A 150 5.32 11.58 4.39
CA GLU A 150 4.38 11.87 5.48
C GLU A 150 3.25 10.85 5.61
N SER A 151 2.85 10.27 4.48
CA SER A 151 1.79 9.27 4.39
C SER A 151 2.25 7.85 4.75
N LEU A 152 3.51 7.63 5.11
CA LEU A 152 4.00 6.29 5.44
C LEU A 152 3.48 5.84 6.81
N GLU A 153 2.74 4.73 6.83
CA GLU A 153 2.05 4.19 8.01
C GLU A 153 2.54 2.80 8.43
N ALA A 154 3.15 2.05 7.50
CA ALA A 154 3.87 0.82 7.82
C ALA A 154 4.93 0.49 6.77
N VAL A 155 5.97 -0.21 7.20
CA VAL A 155 6.92 -0.89 6.31
C VAL A 155 6.69 -2.40 6.41
N ALA A 156 6.41 -3.04 5.28
CA ALA A 156 6.40 -4.49 5.17
C ALA A 156 7.81 -5.00 4.86
N ILE A 157 8.31 -5.92 5.67
CA ILE A 157 9.63 -6.50 5.53
C ILE A 157 9.49 -7.88 4.89
N SER A 158 10.02 -8.01 3.68
CA SER A 158 10.10 -9.28 2.96
C SER A 158 11.56 -9.63 2.66
N PRO A 159 11.90 -10.93 2.55
CA PRO A 159 13.25 -11.35 2.17
C PRO A 159 13.67 -10.80 0.81
N VAL A 160 14.93 -10.35 0.71
CA VAL A 160 15.56 -10.01 -0.57
C VAL A 160 16.63 -11.06 -0.90
N PRO A 161 16.59 -11.69 -2.09
CA PRO A 161 17.57 -12.70 -2.45
C PRO A 161 19.01 -12.19 -2.31
N GLY A 162 19.85 -12.96 -1.60
CA GLY A 162 21.26 -12.63 -1.38
C GLY A 162 21.52 -11.67 -0.21
N LEU A 163 20.49 -11.19 0.49
CA LEU A 163 20.63 -10.39 1.70
C LEU A 163 20.14 -11.15 2.94
N ASP A 164 20.86 -10.96 4.04
CA ASP A 164 20.44 -11.45 5.35
C ASP A 164 19.20 -10.67 5.84
N PRO A 165 18.15 -11.33 6.38
CA PRO A 165 16.96 -10.64 6.87
C PRO A 165 17.23 -9.53 7.91
N ALA A 166 18.18 -9.74 8.82
CA ALA A 166 18.54 -8.71 9.81
C ALA A 166 19.26 -7.52 9.14
N ALA A 167 20.06 -7.77 8.12
CA ALA A 167 20.63 -6.70 7.29
C ALA A 167 19.52 -5.89 6.59
N CYS A 168 18.51 -6.54 5.99
CA CYS A 168 17.37 -5.84 5.38
C CYS A 168 16.65 -4.92 6.38
N GLU A 169 16.36 -5.39 7.59
CA GLU A 169 15.70 -4.58 8.62
C GLU A 169 16.57 -3.38 9.03
N ASN A 170 17.88 -3.58 9.22
CA ASN A 170 18.81 -2.50 9.53
C ASN A 170 18.90 -1.44 8.42
N LEU A 171 18.89 -1.86 7.15
CA LEU A 171 18.91 -0.94 6.00
C LEU A 171 17.63 -0.10 5.94
N LEU A 172 16.50 -0.66 6.38
CA LEU A 172 15.18 -0.02 6.38
C LEU A 172 14.86 0.74 7.67
N ALA A 173 15.74 0.73 8.67
CA ALA A 173 15.52 1.37 9.97
C ALA A 173 14.99 2.82 9.87
N PRO A 174 15.52 3.71 9.02
CA PRO A 174 14.98 5.08 8.89
C PRO A 174 13.51 5.14 8.45
N ALA A 175 13.09 4.24 7.56
CA ALA A 175 11.70 4.16 7.12
C ALA A 175 10.80 3.54 8.18
N ILE A 176 11.30 2.54 8.90
CA ILE A 176 10.62 1.88 10.01
C ILE A 176 10.34 2.87 11.15
N GLU A 177 11.35 3.65 11.53
CA GLU A 177 11.23 4.71 12.54
C GLU A 177 10.16 5.74 12.14
N ARG A 178 10.06 6.07 10.85
CA ARG A 178 9.02 6.99 10.34
C ARG A 178 7.63 6.37 10.36
N ALA A 179 7.49 5.12 9.94
CA ALA A 179 6.20 4.49 9.70
C ALA A 179 5.40 4.23 10.99
N GLY A 180 6.08 4.07 12.13
CA GLY A 180 5.44 3.76 13.41
C GLY A 180 4.88 2.33 13.52
N ALA A 181 4.97 1.52 12.45
CA ALA A 181 4.60 0.11 12.43
C ALA A 181 5.44 -0.70 11.41
N ILE A 182 5.60 -2.00 11.70
CA ILE A 182 6.27 -2.98 10.85
C ILE A 182 5.29 -4.13 10.57
N LEU A 183 5.22 -4.58 9.32
CA LEU A 183 4.55 -5.83 8.94
C LEU A 183 5.61 -6.88 8.58
N ARG A 184 5.45 -8.11 9.09
CA ARG A 184 6.32 -9.27 8.85
C ARG A 184 5.50 -10.43 8.30
#